data_AF-A0A818KWN1-F1
#
_entry.id   AF-A0A818KWN1-F1
#
_cell.length_a   1.000
_cell.length_b   1.000
_cell.length_c   1.000
_cell.angle_alpha   90.00
_cell.angle_beta   90.00
_cell.angle_gamma   90.00
#
_symmetry.space_group_name_H-M   'P 1'
#
loop_
_entity.id
_entity.type
_entity.pdbx_description
1 polymer ?
#
loop_
_entity_poly.entity_id
_entity_poly.type
_entity_poly.pdbx_seq_one_letter_code
_entity_poly.pdbx_strand_id
1 'polypeptide(L)'
;MEKKEFIQMYRPTIKTDQSLLSLSHGNADVERGFSQNAALITDDRSSISDISINRLRATKDAVKFYRRGKVHEVPICKGLHDNVKEAHSRYQVDQEITQRILKEKEAIVAAAKLTKNKQLFLVEKEQNLIDQRKILQEDLENSSKMLNEGN
;
A
#
# COMPACT_ATOMS: atom_id res chain seq x y z
N MET A 1 -17.87 -44.46 -41.35
CA MET A 1 -17.63 -43.13 -40.77
C MET A 1 -16.71 -43.31 -39.59
N GLU A 2 -15.44 -42.93 -39.74
CA GLU A 2 -14.43 -43.18 -38.70
C GLU A 2 -14.61 -42.19 -37.53
N LYS A 3 -14.30 -42.62 -36.30
CA LYS A 3 -14.38 -41.78 -35.08
C LYS A 3 -13.70 -40.41 -35.23
N LYS A 4 -12.67 -40.32 -36.07
CA LYS A 4 -11.95 -39.07 -36.36
C LYS A 4 -12.81 -38.04 -37.09
N GLU A 5 -13.60 -38.47 -38.07
CA GLU A 5 -14.49 -37.58 -38.84
C GLU A 5 -15.65 -37.07 -37.97
N PHE A 6 -16.15 -37.92 -37.06
CA PHE A 6 -17.19 -37.54 -36.10
C PHE A 6 -16.68 -36.45 -35.13
N ILE A 7 -15.51 -36.61 -34.52
CA ILE A 7 -14.93 -35.61 -33.60
C ILE A 7 -14.66 -34.28 -34.32
N GLN A 8 -14.24 -34.32 -35.59
CA GLN A 8 -13.91 -33.14 -36.36
C GLN A 8 -15.15 -32.33 -36.76
N MET A 9 -16.27 -33.01 -37.00
CA MET A 9 -17.56 -32.41 -37.36
C MET A 9 -18.23 -31.65 -36.21
N TYR A 10 -18.16 -32.18 -34.98
CA TYR A 10 -18.78 -31.56 -33.80
C TYR A 10 -17.84 -30.60 -33.04
N ARG A 11 -16.58 -30.48 -33.45
CA ARG A 11 -15.59 -29.62 -32.80
C ARG A 11 -15.99 -28.12 -32.74
N PRO A 12 -16.61 -27.53 -33.77
CA PRO A 12 -17.07 -26.14 -33.72
C PRO A 12 -18.24 -25.97 -32.76
N THR A 13 -19.21 -26.89 -32.77
CA THR A 13 -20.41 -26.88 -31.92
C THR A 13 -20.08 -27.05 -30.44
N ILE A 14 -19.15 -27.94 -30.11
CA ILE A 14 -18.69 -28.12 -28.72
C ILE A 14 -18.02 -26.85 -28.18
N LYS A 15 -17.26 -26.14 -29.00
CA LYS A 15 -16.61 -24.87 -28.59
C LYS A 15 -17.64 -23.77 -28.34
N THR A 16 -18.65 -23.65 -29.20
CA THR A 16 -19.71 -22.65 -29.02
C THR A 16 -20.55 -22.96 -27.80
N ASP A 17 -20.90 -24.23 -27.57
CA ASP A 17 -21.69 -24.66 -26.41
C ASP A 17 -20.95 -24.41 -25.10
N GLN A 18 -19.66 -24.72 -25.02
CA GLN A 18 -18.85 -24.42 -23.83
C GLN A 18 -18.78 -22.91 -23.55
N SER A 19 -18.63 -22.08 -24.59
CA SER A 19 -18.62 -20.62 -24.43
C SER A 19 -19.99 -20.05 -24.01
N LEU A 20 -21.09 -20.56 -24.57
CA LEU A 20 -22.45 -20.18 -24.19
C LEU A 20 -22.80 -20.62 -22.76
N LEU A 21 -22.37 -21.82 -22.36
CA LEU A 21 -22.52 -22.31 -20.99
C LEU A 21 -21.66 -21.51 -19.99
N SER A 22 -20.54 -20.94 -20.42
CA SER A 22 -19.73 -20.05 -19.57
C SER A 22 -20.32 -18.63 -19.41
N LEU A 23 -21.15 -18.18 -20.36
CA LEU A 23 -21.81 -16.86 -20.31
C LEU A 23 -23.03 -16.84 -19.39
N SER A 24 -23.70 -17.98 -19.17
CA SER A 24 -24.87 -18.09 -18.29
C SER A 24 -24.51 -18.03 -16.80
N HIS A 25 -23.24 -18.29 -16.47
CA HIS A 25 -22.69 -18.06 -15.16
C HIS A 25 -22.29 -16.59 -15.17
N GLY A 26 -23.07 -15.72 -14.51
CA GLY A 26 -22.75 -14.29 -14.41
C GLY A 26 -21.41 -14.06 -13.69
N ASN A 27 -21.24 -12.91 -13.04
CA ASN A 27 -20.04 -12.62 -12.23
C ASN A 27 -19.83 -13.56 -11.02
N ALA A 28 -20.51 -14.72 -10.96
CA ALA A 28 -20.43 -15.75 -9.94
C ALA A 28 -18.98 -16.14 -9.57
N ASP A 29 -18.05 -16.24 -10.52
CA ASP A 29 -16.65 -16.54 -10.20
C ASP A 29 -15.94 -15.38 -9.51
N VAL A 30 -16.26 -14.14 -9.91
CA VAL A 30 -15.74 -12.92 -9.31
C VAL A 30 -16.31 -12.73 -7.90
N GLU A 31 -17.63 -12.89 -7.75
CA GLU A 31 -18.35 -12.84 -6.48
C GLU A 31 -17.90 -13.95 -5.52
N ARG A 32 -17.66 -15.15 -6.03
CA ARG A 32 -17.07 -16.25 -5.27
C ARG A 32 -15.64 -15.93 -4.81
N GLY A 33 -14.86 -15.21 -5.61
CA GLY A 33 -13.56 -14.68 -5.22
C GLY A 33 -13.67 -13.69 -4.06
N PHE A 34 -14.59 -12.73 -4.15
CA PHE A 34 -14.84 -11.75 -3.07
C PHE A 34 -15.34 -12.42 -1.79
N SER A 35 -16.29 -13.35 -1.89
CA SER A 35 -16.82 -14.10 -0.73
C SER A 35 -15.73 -14.92 -0.02
N GLN A 36 -14.85 -15.57 -0.77
CA GLN A 36 -13.71 -16.31 -0.19
C GLN A 36 -12.67 -15.38 0.47
N ASN A 37 -12.53 -14.16 -0.03
CA ASN A 37 -11.61 -13.15 0.48
C ASN A 37 -12.20 -12.33 1.64
N ALA A 38 -13.51 -12.38 1.89
CA ALA A 38 -14.15 -11.66 2.98
C ALA A 38 -13.55 -11.99 4.36
N ALA A 39 -13.06 -13.23 4.55
CA ALA A 39 -12.38 -13.64 5.78
C ALA A 39 -10.92 -13.11 5.90
N LEU A 40 -10.34 -12.64 4.79
CA LEU A 40 -8.98 -12.08 4.73
C LEU A 40 -8.99 -10.55 4.77
N ILE A 41 -10.05 -9.94 4.23
CA ILE A 41 -10.27 -8.49 4.17
C ILE A 41 -11.29 -8.11 5.26
N THR A 42 -10.88 -8.22 6.53
CA THR A 42 -11.63 -7.66 7.66
C THR A 42 -11.07 -6.29 8.03
N ASP A 43 -11.86 -5.42 8.69
CA ASP A 43 -11.44 -4.05 9.05
C ASP A 43 -10.10 -4.03 9.84
N ASP A 44 -9.88 -5.02 10.72
CA ASP A 44 -8.64 -5.22 11.48
C ASP A 44 -7.45 -5.76 10.67
N ARG A 45 -7.68 -6.38 9.49
CA ARG A 45 -6.66 -6.99 8.62
C ARG A 45 -6.53 -6.30 7.26
N SER A 46 -7.05 -5.08 7.15
CA SER A 46 -7.05 -4.24 5.94
C SER A 46 -5.66 -3.88 5.38
N SER A 47 -4.56 -4.29 6.03
CA SER A 47 -3.19 -4.01 5.61
C SER A 47 -2.54 -5.07 4.71
N ILE A 48 -3.28 -6.08 4.25
CA ILE A 48 -2.75 -7.12 3.35
C ILE A 48 -2.80 -6.62 1.90
N SER A 49 -1.63 -6.55 1.24
CA SER A 49 -1.55 -6.19 -0.18
C SER A 49 -2.28 -7.20 -1.10
N ASP A 50 -2.77 -6.74 -2.25
CA ASP A 50 -3.42 -7.60 -3.26
C ASP A 50 -2.55 -8.80 -3.68
N ILE A 51 -1.24 -8.58 -3.76
CA ILE A 51 -0.25 -9.62 -4.08
C ILE A 51 -0.27 -10.71 -3.00
N SER A 52 -0.34 -10.32 -1.73
CA SER A 52 -0.40 -11.25 -0.61
C SER A 52 -1.71 -12.04 -0.59
N ILE A 53 -2.84 -11.43 -0.93
CA ILE A 53 -4.13 -12.10 -1.05
C ILE A 53 -4.06 -13.19 -2.14
N ASN A 54 -3.54 -12.84 -3.30
CA ASN A 54 -3.38 -13.78 -4.42
C ASN A 54 -2.46 -14.95 -4.07
N ARG A 55 -1.35 -14.69 -3.35
CA ARG A 55 -0.43 -15.73 -2.88
C ARG A 55 -1.09 -16.68 -1.87
N LEU A 56 -1.84 -16.16 -0.90
CA LEU A 56 -2.58 -16.98 0.07
C LEU A 56 -3.62 -17.87 -0.64
N ARG A 57 -4.32 -17.33 -1.63
CA ARG A 57 -5.27 -18.08 -2.44
C ARG A 57 -4.58 -19.21 -3.21
N ALA A 58 -3.47 -18.91 -3.88
CA ALA A 58 -2.69 -19.91 -4.62
C ALA A 58 -2.24 -21.08 -3.71
N THR A 59 -1.80 -20.78 -2.49
CA THR A 59 -1.43 -21.81 -1.52
C THR A 59 -2.64 -22.66 -1.09
N LYS A 60 -3.78 -22.03 -0.81
CA LYS A 60 -5.02 -22.72 -0.44
C LYS A 60 -5.53 -23.63 -1.57
N ASP A 61 -5.44 -23.15 -2.81
CA ASP A 61 -5.84 -23.91 -3.99
C ASP A 61 -4.90 -25.08 -4.26
N ALA A 62 -3.59 -24.90 -4.05
CA ALA A 62 -2.61 -25.99 -4.13
C ALA A 62 -2.92 -27.09 -3.10
N VAL A 63 -3.22 -26.75 -1.85
CA VAL A 63 -3.59 -27.72 -0.80
C VAL A 63 -4.88 -28.47 -1.18
N LYS A 64 -5.87 -27.78 -1.75
CA LYS A 64 -7.09 -28.42 -2.26
C LYS A 64 -6.79 -29.39 -3.40
N PHE A 65 -5.90 -29.02 -4.32
CA PHE A 65 -5.55 -29.81 -5.49
C PHE A 65 -4.90 -31.16 -5.15
N TYR A 66 -3.91 -31.18 -4.25
CA TYR A 66 -3.11 -32.39 -4.06
C TYR A 66 -3.87 -33.57 -3.46
N ARG A 67 -4.67 -33.38 -2.39
CA ARG A 67 -5.39 -34.48 -1.72
C ARG A 67 -6.64 -34.02 -0.93
N ARG A 68 -7.62 -33.44 -1.63
CA ARG A 68 -8.94 -33.06 -1.04
C ARG A 68 -8.85 -32.05 0.12
N GLY A 69 -7.80 -31.23 0.18
CA GLY A 69 -7.67 -30.16 1.17
C GLY A 69 -7.03 -30.56 2.50
N LYS A 70 -6.48 -31.78 2.63
CA LYS A 70 -5.73 -32.19 3.81
C LYS A 70 -4.27 -31.77 3.71
N VAL A 71 -3.84 -30.88 4.61
CA VAL A 71 -2.48 -30.30 4.61
C VAL A 71 -1.39 -31.37 4.81
N HIS A 72 -1.64 -32.35 5.68
CA HIS A 72 -0.65 -33.40 6.00
C HIS A 72 -0.41 -34.39 4.86
N GLU A 73 -1.27 -34.42 3.84
CA GLU A 73 -1.13 -35.32 2.69
C GLU A 73 -0.43 -34.63 1.50
N VAL A 74 -0.05 -33.35 1.64
CA VAL A 74 0.71 -32.62 0.62
C VAL A 74 2.16 -33.11 0.62
N PRO A 75 2.67 -33.64 -0.51
CA PRO A 75 4.03 -34.16 -0.56
C PRO A 75 5.06 -33.05 -0.41
N ILE A 76 5.97 -33.21 0.55
CA ILE A 76 7.09 -32.30 0.75
C ILE A 76 8.21 -32.69 -0.24
N CYS A 77 8.20 -32.02 -1.39
CA CYS A 77 9.19 -32.24 -2.45
C CYS A 77 10.43 -31.33 -2.25
N LYS A 78 11.58 -31.72 -2.84
CA LYS A 78 12.80 -30.90 -2.82
C LYS A 78 12.56 -29.47 -3.38
N GLY A 79 11.80 -29.35 -4.47
CA GLY A 79 11.46 -28.04 -5.03
C GLY A 79 10.66 -27.15 -4.08
N LEU A 80 9.84 -27.72 -3.18
CA LEU A 80 9.16 -26.95 -2.15
C LEU A 80 10.16 -26.37 -1.15
N HIS A 81 11.15 -27.16 -0.72
CA HIS A 81 12.21 -26.70 0.16
C HIS A 81 13.05 -25.57 -0.46
N ASP A 82 13.43 -25.72 -1.73
CA ASP A 82 14.24 -24.72 -2.43
C ASP A 82 13.47 -23.40 -2.58
N ASN A 83 12.19 -23.47 -2.96
CA ASN A 83 11.31 -22.30 -3.06
C ASN A 83 11.09 -21.60 -1.71
N VAL A 84 10.96 -22.36 -0.61
CA VAL A 84 10.81 -21.78 0.73
C VAL A 84 12.08 -21.04 1.15
N LYS A 85 13.26 -21.59 0.86
CA LYS A 85 14.54 -20.91 1.13
C LYS A 85 14.66 -19.62 0.33
N GLU A 86 14.30 -19.66 -0.94
CA GLU A 86 14.32 -18.47 -1.80
C GLU A 86 13.35 -17.39 -1.32
N ALA A 87 12.11 -17.78 -0.97
CA ALA A 87 11.12 -16.87 -0.42
C ALA A 87 11.60 -16.21 0.88
N HIS A 88 12.23 -16.97 1.76
CA HIS A 88 12.79 -16.45 3.01
C HIS A 88 13.96 -15.50 2.76
N SER A 89 14.86 -15.83 1.83
CA SER A 89 15.97 -14.94 1.45
C SER A 89 15.46 -13.61 0.89
N ARG A 90 14.45 -13.64 0.01
CA ARG A 90 13.82 -12.41 -0.51
C ARG A 90 13.15 -11.60 0.59
N TYR A 91 12.46 -12.25 1.52
CA TYR A 91 11.84 -11.58 2.67
C TYR A 91 12.85 -10.82 3.51
N GLN A 92 14.04 -11.41 3.77
CA GLN A 92 15.10 -10.72 4.51
C GLN A 92 15.56 -9.45 3.79
N VAL A 93 15.78 -9.53 2.48
CA VAL A 93 16.16 -8.37 1.66
C VAL A 93 15.07 -7.29 1.69
N ASP A 94 13.80 -7.68 1.51
CA ASP A 94 12.67 -6.75 1.56
C ASP A 94 12.53 -6.07 2.93
N GLN A 95 12.80 -6.81 4.02
CA GLN A 95 12.77 -6.28 5.38
C GLN A 95 13.86 -5.21 5.58
N GLU A 96 15.07 -5.44 5.08
CA GLU A 96 16.15 -4.44 5.13
C GLU A 96 15.81 -3.19 4.34
N ILE A 97 15.27 -3.34 3.12
CA ILE A 97 14.83 -2.22 2.27
C ILE A 97 13.72 -1.42 2.98
N THR A 98 12.73 -2.12 3.54
CA THR A 98 11.61 -1.48 4.24
C THR A 98 12.10 -0.68 5.45
N GLN A 99 13.06 -1.21 6.22
CA GLN A 99 13.66 -0.50 7.34
C GLN A 99 14.43 0.75 6.89
N ARG A 100 15.15 0.69 5.76
CA ARG A 100 15.84 1.87 5.22
C ARG A 100 14.85 2.96 4.81
N ILE A 101 13.79 2.59 4.09
CA ILE A 101 12.74 3.52 3.67
C ILE A 101 12.05 4.16 4.87
N LEU A 102 11.78 3.41 5.94
CA LEU A 102 11.18 3.94 7.16
C LEU A 102 12.10 4.98 7.82
N LYS A 103 13.40 4.69 7.97
CA LYS A 103 14.38 5.63 8.51
C LYS A 103 14.51 6.91 7.68
N GLU A 104 14.50 6.78 6.35
CA GLU A 104 14.52 7.93 5.45
C GLU A 104 13.26 8.80 5.62
N LYS A 105 12.08 8.17 5.68
CA LYS A 105 10.82 8.90 5.92
C LYS A 105 10.81 9.62 7.26
N GLU A 106 11.28 8.98 8.32
CA GLU A 106 11.41 9.60 9.65
C GLU A 106 12.37 10.80 9.62
N ALA A 107 13.51 10.67 8.93
CA ALA A 107 14.48 11.76 8.79
C ALA A 107 13.90 12.95 8.01
N ILE A 108 13.14 12.70 6.94
CA ILE A 108 12.45 13.74 6.15
C ILE A 108 11.42 14.46 7.02
N VAL A 109 10.62 13.72 7.79
CA VAL A 109 9.61 14.30 8.70
C VAL A 109 10.27 15.13 9.81
N ALA A 110 11.36 14.63 10.39
CA ALA A 110 12.12 15.36 11.40
C ALA A 110 12.74 16.65 10.84
N ALA A 111 13.33 16.59 9.65
CA ALA A 111 13.87 17.75 8.95
C ALA A 111 12.78 18.79 8.65
N ALA A 112 11.63 18.36 8.11
CA ALA A 112 10.49 19.24 7.84
C ALA A 112 9.98 19.93 9.11
N LYS A 113 9.91 19.20 10.23
CA LYS A 113 9.50 19.77 11.53
C LYS A 113 10.50 20.81 12.04
N LEU A 114 11.81 20.54 11.91
CA LEU A 114 12.87 21.48 12.29
C LEU A 114 12.77 22.77 11.47
N THR A 115 12.58 22.66 10.15
CA THR A 115 12.47 23.81 9.25
C THR A 115 11.25 24.66 9.58
N LYS A 116 10.10 24.02 9.84
CA LYS A 116 8.88 24.71 10.27
C LYS A 116 9.07 25.46 11.59
N ASN A 117 9.73 24.84 12.57
CA ASN A 117 10.02 25.48 13.85
C ASN A 117 10.97 26.67 13.69
N LYS A 118 12.00 26.56 12.84
CA LYS A 118 12.91 27.68 12.53
C LYS A 118 12.17 28.85 11.88
N GLN A 119 11.27 28.57 10.93
CA GLN A 119 10.44 29.59 10.29
C GLN A 119 9.53 30.30 11.29
N LEU A 120 8.85 29.55 12.16
CA LEU A 120 8.00 30.13 13.22
C LEU A 120 8.80 31.05 14.15
N PHE A 121 10.00 30.62 14.58
CA PHE A 121 10.87 31.42 15.42
C PHE A 121 11.33 32.72 14.75
N LEU A 122 11.65 32.67 13.45
CA LEU A 122 12.04 33.87 12.70
C LEU A 122 10.90 34.87 12.58
N VAL A 123 9.68 34.39 12.30
CA VAL A 123 8.48 35.24 12.21
C VAL A 123 8.18 35.92 13.54
N GLU A 124 8.27 35.19 14.65
CA GLU A 124 8.09 35.75 16.00
C GLU A 124 9.13 36.83 16.31
N LYS A 125 10.40 36.59 15.94
CA LYS A 125 11.47 37.57 16.11
C LYS A 125 11.24 38.83 15.26
N GLU A 126 10.77 38.68 14.03
CA GLU A 126 10.44 39.82 13.15
C GLU A 126 9.30 40.66 13.73
N GLN A 127 8.25 40.03 14.26
CA GLN A 127 7.15 40.73 14.92
C GLN A 127 7.64 41.53 16.12
N ASN A 128 8.45 40.92 16.99
CA ASN A 128 9.02 41.61 18.14
C ASN A 128 9.88 42.82 17.74
N LEU A 129 10.67 42.71 16.66
CA LEU A 129 11.46 43.83 16.14
C LEU A 129 10.58 44.96 15.57
N ILE A 130 9.48 44.61 14.89
CA ILE A 130 8.51 45.59 14.39
C ILE A 130 7.88 46.36 15.56
N ASP A 131 7.51 45.66 16.62
CA ASP A 131 6.88 46.30 17.79
C ASP A 131 7.87 47.20 18.54
N GLN A 132 9.13 46.76 18.72
CA GLN A 132 10.18 47.62 19.26
C GLN A 132 10.41 48.89 18.42
N ARG A 133 10.37 48.76 17.09
CA ARG A 133 10.55 49.91 16.19
C ARG A 133 9.41 50.91 16.32
N LYS A 134 8.16 50.45 16.49
CA LYS A 134 7.00 51.33 16.70
C LYS A 134 7.15 52.13 18.00
N ILE A 135 7.52 51.46 19.09
CA ILE A 135 7.75 52.11 20.40
C ILE A 135 8.81 53.22 20.26
N LEU A 136 9.95 52.91 19.63
CA LEU A 136 11.01 53.91 19.42
C LEU A 136 10.58 55.09 18.54
N GLN A 137 9.70 54.86 17.54
CA GLN A 137 9.15 55.94 16.74
C GLN A 137 8.21 56.83 17.55
N GLU A 138 7.35 56.26 18.39
CA GLU A 138 6.48 57.02 19.30
C GLU A 138 7.31 57.86 20.28
N ASP A 139 8.38 57.29 20.86
CA ASP A 139 9.28 58.00 21.77
C ASP A 139 10.00 59.17 21.07
N LEU A 140 10.43 58.98 19.82
CA LEU A 140 11.03 60.03 18.99
C LEU A 140 10.03 61.15 18.67
N GLU A 141 8.81 60.80 18.27
CA GLU A 141 7.75 61.78 17.99
C GLU A 141 7.38 62.58 19.24
N ASN A 142 7.26 61.92 20.39
CA ASN A 142 7.00 62.57 21.68
C ASN A 142 8.14 63.50 22.09
N SER A 143 9.39 63.06 21.94
CA SER A 143 10.58 63.91 22.22
C SER A 143 10.67 65.11 21.28
N SER A 144 10.33 64.94 20.00
CA SER A 144 10.30 66.04 19.03
C SER A 144 9.23 67.08 19.34
N LYS A 145 8.06 66.67 19.85
CA LYS A 145 7.00 67.60 20.28
C LYS A 145 7.47 68.45 21.46
N MET A 146 8.09 67.83 22.47
CA MET A 146 8.63 68.52 23.65
C MET A 146 9.66 69.62 23.30
N LEU A 147 10.49 69.38 22.28
CA LEU A 147 11.48 70.37 21.83
C LEU A 147 10.86 71.54 21.04
N ASN A 148 9.77 71.29 20.31
CA ASN A 148 9.08 72.33 19.54
C ASN A 148 8.16 73.21 20.40
N GLU A 149 7.66 72.71 21.53
CA GLU A 149 6.83 73.49 22.46
C GLU A 149 7.67 74.35 23.44
N GLY A 150 8.99 74.13 23.51
CA GLY A 150 9.91 74.83 24.42
C GLY A 150 10.64 76.05 23.84
N ASN A 151 10.39 76.42 22.58
CA ASN A 151 10.90 77.62 21.90
C ASN A 151 9.75 78.57 21.53
#